data_AF-A0A8H4VSK9-F1
#
_entry.id   AF-A0A8H4VSK9-F1
#
_cell.length_a   1.000
_cell.length_b   1.000
_cell.length_c   1.000
_cell.angle_alpha   90.00
_cell.angle_beta   90.00
_cell.angle_gamma   90.00
#
_symmetry.space_group_name_H-M   'P 1'
#
loop_
_entity.id
_entity.type
_entity.pdbx_description
1 polymer ?
#
loop_
_entity_poly.entity_id
_entity_poly.type
_entity_poly.pdbx_seq_one_letter_code
_entity_poly.pdbx_strand_id
1 'polypeptide(L)'
;MQATPSSRHSPIQARDDQGFEAGRARQYLNDIKGPLGDLTAAIDALQGQTMQIALLGNPGTRQEILDLREQMRYQDQKHKEGVVEIQGILDDMLESQIVANMRKQVEQEIADHIESLVQEQVAECLKDHIPQELQDEIAMSKRELDELNLRLHNSESRRANGNLRQNKPDEPLATMFMPDGNVSGNYPKDLKSLFELDAESIKKIMQDYGLPEPTDSRDHNLNRLMQFCGVRYQLVERHPSDPASSM
;
A
#
# COMPACT_ATOMS: atom_id res chain seq x y z
N MET A 1 -38.12 -11.43 -53.73
CA MET A 1 -38.57 -10.87 -52.44
C MET A 1 -37.60 -11.38 -51.39
N GLN A 2 -36.72 -10.49 -50.91
CA GLN A 2 -36.67 -9.99 -49.52
C GLN A 2 -36.22 -11.08 -48.52
N ALA A 3 -35.32 -10.89 -47.56
CA ALA A 3 -34.38 -9.82 -47.20
C ALA A 3 -33.40 -10.46 -46.18
N THR A 4 -32.25 -9.81 -45.96
CA THR A 4 -31.04 -10.21 -45.20
C THR A 4 -31.19 -10.10 -43.65
N PRO A 5 -30.13 -10.02 -42.79
CA PRO A 5 -29.46 -11.12 -42.04
C PRO A 5 -29.17 -10.78 -40.54
N SER A 6 -28.45 -11.63 -39.78
CA SER A 6 -27.64 -11.25 -38.57
C SER A 6 -26.87 -12.46 -38.00
N SER A 7 -25.54 -12.58 -38.08
CA SER A 7 -24.42 -11.83 -37.44
C SER A 7 -24.22 -12.09 -35.94
N ARG A 8 -23.25 -12.94 -35.59
CA ARG A 8 -22.41 -12.86 -34.37
C ARG A 8 -21.02 -13.46 -34.61
N HIS A 9 -20.09 -12.62 -35.07
CA HIS A 9 -18.65 -12.77 -34.87
C HIS A 9 -18.14 -11.44 -34.32
N SER A 10 -17.53 -11.47 -33.13
CA SER A 10 -16.96 -10.29 -32.47
C SER A 10 -15.50 -10.09 -32.91
N PRO A 11 -15.10 -8.91 -33.40
CA PRO A 11 -13.70 -8.55 -33.56
C PRO A 11 -13.25 -7.52 -32.50
N ILE A 12 -12.10 -7.80 -31.89
CA ILE A 12 -10.97 -6.87 -31.68
C ILE A 12 -11.34 -5.47 -31.15
N GLN A 13 -11.30 -5.30 -29.83
CA GLN A 13 -11.07 -4.02 -29.16
C GLN A 13 -9.57 -3.70 -29.24
N ALA A 14 -9.19 -2.82 -30.16
CA ALA A 14 -7.87 -2.18 -30.20
C ALA A 14 -8.00 -0.82 -30.89
N ARG A 15 -8.70 0.12 -30.24
CA ARG A 15 -8.75 1.54 -30.60
C ARG A 15 -9.14 2.29 -29.34
N ASP A 16 -8.16 2.85 -28.63
CA ASP A 16 -8.33 4.03 -27.76
C ASP A 16 -7.00 4.57 -27.15
N ASP A 17 -5.83 3.93 -27.36
CA ASP A 17 -4.57 4.44 -26.78
C ASP A 17 -3.85 5.56 -27.59
N GLN A 18 -4.15 5.74 -28.88
CA GLN A 18 -3.46 6.75 -29.70
C GLN A 18 -3.90 8.21 -29.42
N GLY A 19 -5.05 8.42 -28.79
CA GLY A 19 -5.55 9.76 -28.45
C GLY A 19 -4.87 10.36 -27.21
N PHE A 20 -4.43 9.51 -26.27
CA PHE A 20 -3.89 9.94 -24.99
C PHE A 20 -2.41 10.35 -25.09
N GLU A 21 -1.62 9.64 -25.91
CA GLU A 21 -0.21 9.98 -26.16
C GLU A 21 -0.06 11.28 -26.97
N ALA A 22 -0.93 11.53 -27.95
CA ALA A 22 -0.92 12.76 -28.74
C ALA A 22 -1.27 14.00 -27.88
N GLY A 23 -2.11 13.83 -26.86
CA GLY A 23 -2.44 14.87 -25.88
C GLY A 23 -1.24 15.22 -24.98
N ARG A 24 -0.54 14.21 -24.46
CA ARG A 24 0.68 14.39 -23.65
C ARG A 24 1.81 15.03 -24.44
N ALA A 25 2.04 14.60 -25.69
CA ALA A 25 3.05 15.19 -26.56
C ALA A 25 2.80 16.68 -26.84
N ARG A 26 1.53 17.08 -27.01
CA ARG A 26 1.15 18.50 -27.15
C ARG A 26 1.38 19.30 -25.87
N GLN A 27 1.21 18.68 -24.71
CA GLN A 27 1.46 19.30 -23.42
C GLN A 27 2.96 19.57 -23.23
N TYR A 28 3.83 18.60 -23.51
CA TYR A 28 5.28 18.79 -23.50
C TYR A 28 5.76 19.86 -24.49
N LEU A 29 5.17 19.91 -25.69
CA LEU A 29 5.51 20.95 -26.67
C LEU A 29 5.10 22.36 -26.20
N ASN A 30 3.97 22.49 -25.51
CA ASN A 30 3.56 23.76 -24.93
C ASN A 30 4.44 24.16 -23.73
N ASP A 31 4.83 23.19 -22.90
CA ASP A 31 5.72 23.42 -21.75
C ASP A 31 7.12 23.85 -22.18
N ILE A 32 7.61 23.39 -23.34
CA ILE A 32 8.91 23.80 -23.90
C ILE A 32 8.81 25.16 -24.63
N LYS A 33 7.63 25.49 -25.17
CA LYS A 33 7.42 26.72 -25.93
C LYS A 33 7.49 27.99 -25.05
N GLY A 34 7.08 27.90 -23.80
CA GLY A 34 7.22 29.00 -22.81
C GLY A 34 8.68 29.42 -22.60
N PRO A 35 9.56 28.51 -22.13
CA PRO A 35 10.98 28.77 -21.95
C PRO A 35 11.71 29.24 -23.22
N LEU A 36 11.33 28.72 -24.40
CA LEU A 36 11.88 29.18 -25.69
C LEU A 36 11.42 30.61 -26.05
N GLY A 37 10.18 30.96 -25.73
CA GLY A 37 9.67 32.32 -25.86
C GLY A 37 10.40 33.29 -24.94
N ASP A 38 10.64 32.88 -23.68
CA ASP A 38 11.39 33.66 -22.71
C ASP A 38 12.87 33.82 -23.11
N LEU A 39 13.49 32.77 -23.67
CA LEU A 39 14.85 32.82 -24.20
C LEU A 39 14.93 33.76 -25.41
N THR A 40 13.93 33.73 -26.29
CA THR A 40 13.86 34.61 -27.47
C THR A 40 13.67 36.07 -27.05
N ALA A 41 12.80 36.33 -26.06
CA ALA A 41 12.62 37.64 -25.47
C ALA A 41 13.90 38.15 -24.77
N ALA A 42 14.65 37.27 -24.11
CA ALA A 42 15.94 37.60 -23.51
C ALA A 42 17.01 37.93 -24.57
N ILE A 43 17.03 37.20 -25.69
CA ILE A 43 17.93 37.48 -26.83
C ILE A 43 17.59 38.82 -27.48
N ASP A 44 16.31 39.11 -27.70
CA ASP A 44 15.85 40.38 -28.27
C ASP A 44 16.16 41.56 -27.32
N ALA A 45 16.00 41.38 -26.01
CA ALA A 45 16.36 42.38 -25.01
C ALA A 45 17.88 42.63 -24.98
N LEU A 46 18.70 41.57 -25.06
CA LEU A 46 20.16 41.67 -25.19
C LEU A 46 20.58 42.38 -26.48
N GLN A 47 19.91 42.09 -27.59
CA GLN A 47 20.18 42.73 -28.88
C GLN A 47 19.78 44.22 -28.86
N GLY A 48 18.66 44.55 -28.21
CA GLY A 48 18.23 45.93 -27.97
C GLY A 48 19.20 46.71 -27.08
N GLN A 49 19.67 46.11 -25.98
CA GLN A 49 20.71 46.70 -25.13
C GLN A 49 22.03 46.86 -25.89
N THR A 50 22.42 45.89 -26.71
CA THR A 50 23.65 45.95 -27.51
C THR A 50 23.59 47.10 -28.53
N MET A 51 22.44 47.36 -29.15
CA MET A 51 22.26 48.51 -30.05
C MET A 51 22.28 49.85 -29.31
N GLN A 52 21.68 49.94 -28.12
CA GLN A 52 21.74 51.17 -27.30
C GLN A 52 23.17 51.47 -26.83
N ILE A 53 23.93 50.44 -26.47
CA ILE A 53 25.36 50.54 -26.08
C ILE A 53 26.24 50.89 -27.29
N ALA A 54 25.88 50.45 -28.50
CA ALA A 54 26.57 50.85 -29.73
C ALA A 54 26.28 52.30 -30.13
N LEU A 55 25.10 52.83 -29.83
CA LEU A 55 24.73 54.23 -30.10
C LEU A 55 25.33 55.22 -29.11
N LEU A 56 25.43 54.87 -27.82
CA LEU A 56 26.15 55.64 -26.81
C LEU A 56 27.61 55.17 -26.75
N GLY A 57 28.42 55.62 -27.71
CA GLY A 57 29.86 55.41 -27.73
C GLY A 57 30.58 56.13 -26.56
N ASN A 58 30.38 55.67 -25.34
CA ASN A 58 31.07 56.12 -24.15
C ASN A 58 32.39 55.32 -24.03
N PRO A 59 33.57 55.96 -23.92
CA PRO A 59 34.86 55.28 -23.97
C PRO A 59 35.13 54.31 -22.80
N GLY A 60 34.29 54.29 -21.75
CA GLY A 60 34.37 53.33 -20.65
C GLY A 60 33.82 51.94 -20.97
N THR A 61 32.90 51.79 -21.95
CA THR A 61 32.18 50.53 -22.18
C THR A 61 33.01 49.49 -22.95
N ARG A 62 34.03 49.89 -23.71
CA ARG A 62 34.87 48.92 -24.46
C ARG A 62 35.68 48.02 -23.55
N GLN A 63 36.19 48.57 -22.45
CA GLN A 63 37.01 47.82 -21.51
C GLN A 63 36.13 46.84 -20.73
N GLU A 64 34.97 47.30 -20.26
CA GLU A 64 33.97 46.48 -19.59
C GLU A 64 33.44 45.34 -20.48
N ILE A 65 33.27 45.57 -21.80
CA ILE A 65 32.87 44.52 -22.76
C ILE A 65 33.99 43.48 -22.96
N LEU A 66 35.25 43.89 -22.92
CA LEU A 66 36.39 42.96 -23.01
C LEU A 66 36.50 42.12 -21.74
N ASP A 67 36.40 42.74 -20.58
CA ASP A 67 36.41 42.06 -19.28
C ASP A 67 35.23 41.08 -19.16
N LEU A 68 34.04 41.48 -19.60
CA LEU A 68 32.86 40.61 -19.62
C LEU A 68 33.05 39.41 -20.56
N ARG A 69 33.66 39.60 -21.74
CA ARG A 69 33.95 38.50 -22.67
C ARG A 69 34.97 37.52 -22.10
N GLU A 70 35.98 38.03 -21.41
CA GLU A 70 36.97 37.19 -20.73
C GLU A 70 36.34 36.42 -19.58
N GLN A 71 35.48 37.08 -18.79
CA GLN A 71 34.71 36.45 -17.73
C GLN A 71 33.73 35.39 -18.23
N MET A 72 33.02 35.65 -19.34
CA MET A 72 32.15 34.67 -20.00
C MET A 72 32.94 33.46 -20.48
N ARG A 73 34.11 33.65 -21.10
CA ARG A 73 34.96 32.53 -21.53
C ARG A 73 35.46 31.71 -20.36
N TYR A 74 35.86 32.38 -19.27
CA TYR A 74 36.27 31.73 -18.04
C TYR A 74 35.12 30.93 -17.41
N GLN A 75 33.91 31.49 -17.35
CA GLN A 75 32.72 30.78 -16.87
C GLN A 75 32.33 29.61 -17.78
N ASP A 76 32.36 29.78 -19.10
CA ASP A 76 32.08 28.69 -20.06
C ASP A 76 33.06 27.54 -19.90
N GLN A 77 34.34 27.84 -19.69
CA GLN A 77 35.36 26.83 -19.43
C GLN A 77 35.06 26.08 -18.12
N LYS A 78 34.75 26.82 -17.04
CA LYS A 78 34.39 26.25 -15.75
C LYS A 78 33.10 25.42 -15.80
N HIS A 79 32.11 25.85 -16.58
CA HIS A 79 30.87 25.10 -16.78
C HIS A 79 31.12 23.83 -17.59
N LYS A 80 31.95 23.87 -18.63
CA LYS A 80 32.34 22.65 -19.36
C LYS A 80 33.03 21.65 -18.46
N GLU A 81 33.96 22.11 -17.63
CA GLU A 81 34.66 21.27 -16.66
C GLU A 81 33.69 20.68 -15.63
N GLY A 82 32.77 21.50 -15.10
CA GLY A 82 31.75 21.04 -14.16
C GLY A 82 30.75 20.05 -14.78
N VAL A 83 30.38 20.21 -16.05
CA VAL A 83 29.51 19.25 -16.75
C VAL A 83 30.19 17.90 -16.92
N VAL A 84 31.49 17.89 -17.25
CA VAL A 84 32.27 16.63 -17.37
C VAL A 84 32.39 15.94 -16.02
N GLU A 85 32.61 16.70 -14.94
CA GLU A 85 32.67 16.15 -13.58
C GLU A 85 31.32 15.55 -13.15
N ILE A 86 30.22 16.26 -13.40
CA ILE A 86 28.87 15.75 -13.12
C ILE A 86 28.59 14.49 -13.93
N GLN A 87 28.96 14.45 -15.21
CA GLN A 87 28.81 13.25 -16.04
C GLN A 87 29.57 12.05 -15.46
N GLY A 88 30.82 12.24 -15.03
CA GLY A 88 31.60 11.17 -14.40
C GLY A 88 30.96 10.64 -13.12
N ILE A 89 30.47 11.53 -12.25
CA ILE A 89 29.76 11.12 -11.02
C ILE A 89 28.48 10.35 -11.36
N LEU A 90 27.74 10.80 -12.37
CA LEU A 90 26.48 10.18 -12.77
C LEU A 90 26.72 8.78 -13.36
N ASP A 91 27.76 8.62 -14.19
CA ASP A 91 28.16 7.33 -14.75
C ASP A 91 28.63 6.37 -13.64
N ASP A 92 29.49 6.82 -12.72
CA ASP A 92 29.96 6.00 -11.59
C ASP A 92 28.83 5.58 -10.65
N MET A 93 27.90 6.50 -10.36
CA MET A 93 26.72 6.21 -9.54
C MET A 93 25.78 5.23 -10.24
N LEU A 94 25.51 5.41 -11.52
CA LEU A 94 24.66 4.50 -12.29
C LEU A 94 25.30 3.12 -12.39
N GLU A 95 26.59 3.03 -12.72
CA GLU A 95 27.28 1.75 -12.85
C GLU A 95 27.30 1.00 -11.51
N SER A 96 27.69 1.67 -10.42
CA SER A 96 27.72 1.04 -9.10
C SER A 96 26.33 0.62 -8.60
N GLN A 97 25.31 1.44 -8.83
CA GLN A 97 23.94 1.15 -8.39
C GLN A 97 23.29 0.04 -9.24
N ILE A 98 23.55 0.03 -10.55
CA ILE A 98 23.08 -1.04 -11.45
C ILE A 98 23.74 -2.36 -11.06
N VAL A 99 25.07 -2.39 -10.87
CA VAL A 99 25.78 -3.61 -10.49
C VAL A 99 25.32 -4.13 -9.13
N ALA A 100 25.13 -3.25 -8.14
CA ALA A 100 24.64 -3.64 -6.82
C ALA A 100 23.21 -4.18 -6.87
N ASN A 101 22.32 -3.53 -7.63
CA ASN A 101 20.93 -3.97 -7.77
C ASN A 101 20.83 -5.30 -8.53
N MET A 102 21.57 -5.45 -9.63
CA MET A 102 21.61 -6.71 -10.39
C MET A 102 22.15 -7.85 -9.53
N ARG A 103 23.22 -7.61 -8.77
CA ARG A 103 23.76 -8.61 -7.85
C ARG A 103 22.73 -9.05 -6.82
N LYS A 104 22.05 -8.10 -6.19
CA LYS A 104 20.99 -8.39 -5.22
C LYS A 104 19.83 -9.17 -5.86
N GLN A 105 19.42 -8.80 -7.06
CA GLN A 105 18.36 -9.49 -7.78
C GLN A 105 18.76 -10.93 -8.13
N VAL A 106 19.99 -11.14 -8.60
CA VAL A 106 20.51 -12.48 -8.91
C VAL A 106 20.63 -13.32 -7.63
N GLU A 107 21.14 -12.76 -6.54
CA GLU A 107 21.21 -13.46 -5.25
C GLU A 107 19.81 -13.88 -4.77
N GLN A 108 18.80 -13.04 -4.96
CA GLN A 108 17.43 -13.35 -4.59
C GLN A 108 16.79 -14.39 -5.51
N GLU A 109 16.94 -14.28 -6.83
CA GLU A 109 16.46 -15.31 -7.76
C GLU A 109 17.12 -16.67 -7.51
N ILE A 110 18.43 -16.70 -7.20
CA ILE A 110 19.13 -17.92 -6.84
C ILE A 110 18.56 -18.50 -5.54
N ALA A 111 18.33 -17.68 -4.52
CA ALA A 111 17.74 -18.14 -3.26
C ALA A 111 16.34 -18.75 -3.48
N ASP A 112 15.49 -18.08 -4.25
CA ASP A 112 14.14 -18.55 -4.59
C ASP A 112 14.20 -19.87 -5.37
N HIS A 113 15.16 -19.99 -6.31
CA HIS A 113 15.33 -21.22 -7.09
C HIS A 113 15.86 -22.39 -6.24
N ILE A 114 16.80 -22.12 -5.33
CA ILE A 114 17.29 -23.11 -4.37
C ILE A 114 16.15 -23.58 -3.46
N GLU A 115 15.33 -22.67 -2.95
CA GLU A 115 14.19 -23.03 -2.10
C GLU A 115 13.22 -23.97 -2.84
N SER A 116 12.90 -23.64 -4.10
CA SER A 116 12.07 -24.50 -4.95
C SER A 116 12.69 -25.88 -5.16
N LEU A 117 13.99 -25.95 -5.49
CA LEU A 117 14.69 -27.21 -5.72
C LEU A 117 14.78 -28.05 -4.44
N VAL A 118 15.03 -27.42 -3.30
CA VAL A 118 15.06 -28.10 -1.99
C VAL A 118 13.67 -28.64 -1.66
N GLN A 119 12.60 -27.87 -1.86
CA GLN A 119 11.24 -28.35 -1.62
C GLN A 119 10.91 -29.57 -2.48
N GLU A 120 11.25 -29.54 -3.77
CA GLU A 120 11.02 -30.65 -4.69
C GLU A 120 11.84 -31.89 -4.29
N GLN A 121 13.14 -31.71 -4.04
CA GLN A 121 14.02 -32.80 -3.67
C GLN A 121 13.65 -33.40 -2.31
N VAL A 122 13.25 -32.57 -1.35
CA VAL A 122 12.77 -33.04 -0.05
C VAL A 122 11.46 -33.80 -0.25
N ALA A 123 10.52 -33.30 -1.05
CA ALA A 123 9.27 -34.02 -1.33
C ALA A 123 9.49 -35.38 -1.98
N GLU A 124 10.46 -35.49 -2.90
CA GLU A 124 10.85 -36.76 -3.52
C GLU A 124 11.52 -37.70 -2.51
N CYS A 125 12.50 -37.22 -1.76
CA CYS A 125 13.17 -37.99 -0.71
C CYS A 125 12.20 -38.48 0.39
N LEU A 126 11.21 -37.65 0.76
CA LEU A 126 10.18 -38.00 1.73
C LEU A 126 9.31 -39.15 1.23
N LYS A 127 8.95 -39.19 -0.07
CA LYS A 127 8.19 -40.31 -0.67
C LYS A 127 8.95 -41.63 -0.60
N ASP A 128 10.26 -41.60 -0.82
CA ASP A 128 11.09 -42.81 -0.85
C ASP A 128 11.44 -43.33 0.54
N HIS A 129 11.57 -42.45 1.54
CA HIS A 129 12.09 -42.81 2.86
C HIS A 129 11.03 -42.83 3.96
N ILE A 130 9.89 -42.16 3.79
CA ILE A 130 8.82 -42.11 4.79
C ILE A 130 7.53 -42.66 4.16
N PRO A 131 7.02 -43.81 4.67
CA PRO A 131 5.73 -44.35 4.27
C PRO A 131 4.64 -43.27 4.27
N GLN A 132 3.82 -43.26 3.22
CA GLN A 132 2.77 -42.26 3.05
C GLN A 132 1.79 -42.23 4.24
N GLU A 133 1.55 -43.39 4.86
CA GLU A 133 0.75 -43.52 6.09
C GLU A 133 1.27 -42.65 7.25
N LEU A 134 2.60 -42.58 7.44
CA LEU A 134 3.20 -41.75 8.49
C LEU A 134 3.17 -40.27 8.12
N GLN A 135 3.25 -39.93 6.82
CA GLN A 135 3.09 -38.53 6.38
C GLN A 135 1.65 -38.05 6.62
N ASP A 136 0.68 -38.91 6.35
CA ASP A 136 -0.74 -38.65 6.61
C ASP A 136 -1.01 -38.55 8.12
N GLU A 137 -0.41 -39.42 8.94
CA GLU A 137 -0.51 -39.36 10.40
C GLU A 137 0.10 -38.06 10.95
N ILE A 138 1.28 -37.65 10.48
CA ILE A 138 1.89 -36.36 10.85
C ILE A 138 1.00 -35.20 10.42
N ALA A 139 0.43 -35.25 9.21
CA ALA A 139 -0.47 -34.21 8.72
C ALA A 139 -1.75 -34.11 9.57
N MET A 140 -2.32 -35.26 9.97
CA MET A 140 -3.47 -35.28 10.88
C MET A 140 -3.10 -34.77 12.27
N SER A 141 -2.00 -35.26 12.86
CA SER A 141 -1.53 -34.81 14.17
C SER A 141 -1.22 -33.31 14.19
N LYS A 142 -0.63 -32.78 13.11
CA LYS A 142 -0.39 -31.34 12.96
C LYS A 142 -1.70 -30.56 12.94
N ARG A 143 -2.71 -31.01 12.19
CA ARG A 143 -4.04 -30.38 12.19
C ARG A 143 -4.70 -30.42 13.56
N GLU A 144 -4.58 -31.55 14.28
CA GLU A 144 -5.09 -31.68 15.65
C GLU A 144 -4.38 -30.72 16.61
N LEU A 145 -3.05 -30.56 16.48
CA LEU A 145 -2.28 -29.61 17.27
C LEU A 145 -2.67 -28.16 16.94
N ASP A 146 -2.89 -27.83 15.68
CA ASP A 146 -3.33 -26.50 15.25
C ASP A 146 -4.73 -26.20 15.82
N GLU A 147 -5.65 -27.16 15.79
CA GLU A 147 -6.97 -27.03 16.40
C GLU A 147 -6.87 -26.88 17.94
N LEU A 148 -6.00 -27.65 18.59
CA LEU A 148 -5.80 -27.57 20.04
C LEU A 148 -5.17 -26.23 20.45
N ASN A 149 -4.19 -25.74 19.68
CA ASN A 149 -3.58 -24.43 19.89
C ASN A 149 -4.61 -23.31 19.71
N LEU A 150 -5.46 -23.39 18.68
CA LEU A 150 -6.57 -22.47 18.46
C LEU A 150 -7.53 -22.46 19.67
N ARG A 151 -7.93 -23.63 20.14
CA ARG A 151 -8.82 -23.79 21.30
C ARG A 151 -8.18 -23.28 22.58
N LEU A 152 -6.89 -23.54 22.78
CA LEU A 152 -6.12 -23.08 23.92
C LEU A 152 -6.03 -21.55 23.91
N HIS A 153 -5.62 -20.95 22.79
CA HIS A 153 -5.57 -19.51 22.63
C HIS A 153 -6.92 -18.87 22.92
N ASN A 154 -8.00 -19.38 22.32
CA ASN A 154 -9.35 -18.89 22.58
C ASN A 154 -9.77 -19.05 24.06
N SER A 155 -9.34 -20.11 24.73
CA SER A 155 -9.56 -20.27 26.17
C SER A 155 -8.75 -19.27 27.00
N GLU A 156 -7.50 -19.00 26.64
CA GLU A 156 -6.63 -18.03 27.31
C GLU A 156 -7.13 -16.60 27.09
N SER A 157 -7.50 -16.25 25.87
CA SER A 157 -8.13 -14.96 25.53
C SER A 157 -9.41 -14.76 26.33
N ARG A 158 -10.28 -15.78 26.46
CA ARG A 158 -11.47 -15.71 27.33
C ARG A 158 -11.12 -15.47 28.79
N ARG A 159 -10.07 -16.12 29.30
CA ARG A 159 -9.60 -15.91 30.69
C ARG A 159 -9.05 -14.49 30.89
N ALA A 160 -8.27 -13.99 29.94
CA ALA A 160 -7.73 -12.64 29.95
C ALA A 160 -8.86 -11.60 29.92
N ASN A 161 -9.81 -11.78 29.00
CA ASN A 161 -10.99 -10.92 28.86
C ASN A 161 -11.88 -10.93 30.10
N GLY A 162 -11.98 -12.06 30.79
CA GLY A 162 -12.72 -12.18 32.05
C GLY A 162 -12.12 -11.43 33.23
N ASN A 163 -10.83 -11.06 33.15
CA ASN A 163 -10.15 -10.26 34.18
C ASN A 163 -10.26 -8.75 33.95
N LEU A 164 -10.73 -8.32 32.77
CA LEU A 164 -10.89 -6.91 32.43
C LEU A 164 -11.91 -6.24 33.35
N ARG A 165 -11.59 -5.06 33.88
CA ARG A 165 -12.41 -4.32 34.85
C ARG A 165 -13.14 -3.13 34.22
N GLN A 166 -14.37 -2.86 34.64
CA GLN A 166 -15.23 -1.79 34.08
C GLN A 166 -14.63 -0.39 34.25
N ASN A 167 -13.75 -0.24 35.23
CA ASN A 167 -13.09 1.02 35.55
C ASN A 167 -11.88 1.32 34.63
N LYS A 168 -11.58 0.43 33.67
CA LYS A 168 -10.51 0.59 32.68
C LYS A 168 -11.01 0.21 31.27
N PRO A 169 -11.80 1.06 30.62
CA PRO A 169 -12.39 0.78 29.30
C PRO A 169 -11.36 0.76 28.16
N ASP A 170 -10.16 1.30 28.39
CA ASP A 170 -9.05 1.36 27.43
C ASP A 170 -8.13 0.13 27.50
N GLU A 171 -8.47 -0.88 28.31
CA GLU A 171 -7.70 -2.12 28.39
C GLU A 171 -8.00 -3.00 27.16
N PRO A 172 -6.97 -3.51 26.47
CA PRO A 172 -7.15 -4.21 25.20
C PRO A 172 -7.84 -5.55 25.42
N LEU A 173 -8.78 -5.84 24.53
CA LEU A 173 -9.48 -7.12 24.46
C LEU A 173 -8.58 -8.14 23.77
N ALA A 174 -8.32 -9.27 24.44
CA ALA A 174 -7.59 -10.37 23.84
C ALA A 174 -8.38 -10.92 22.64
N THR A 175 -7.67 -11.11 21.53
CA THR A 175 -8.24 -11.56 20.26
C THR A 175 -8.74 -12.99 20.34
N MET A 176 -9.84 -13.26 19.66
CA MET A 176 -10.33 -14.62 19.45
C MET A 176 -10.16 -15.00 18.00
N PHE A 177 -9.73 -16.23 17.76
CA PHE A 177 -9.63 -16.78 16.43
C PHE A 177 -10.91 -17.54 16.06
N MET A 178 -11.29 -17.39 14.80
CA MET A 178 -12.33 -18.13 14.10
C MET A 178 -11.86 -19.57 13.83
N PRO A 179 -12.77 -20.51 13.48
CA PRO A 179 -12.40 -21.89 13.15
C PRO A 179 -11.47 -22.04 11.94
N ASP A 180 -11.33 -21.01 11.11
CA ASP A 180 -10.37 -20.94 10.00
C ASP A 180 -8.98 -20.42 10.42
N GLY A 181 -8.78 -20.07 11.70
CA GLY A 181 -7.54 -19.52 12.23
C GLY A 181 -7.38 -18.00 12.07
N ASN A 182 -8.33 -17.32 11.43
CA ASN A 182 -8.28 -15.87 11.23
C ASN A 182 -9.02 -15.13 12.35
N VAL A 183 -8.85 -13.80 12.39
CA VAL A 183 -9.64 -12.90 13.26
C VAL A 183 -10.60 -12.12 12.36
N SER A 184 -11.87 -12.01 12.77
CA SER A 184 -12.83 -11.16 12.04
C SER A 184 -12.30 -9.72 11.95
N GLY A 185 -12.37 -9.11 10.77
CA GLY A 185 -11.92 -7.72 10.57
C GLY A 185 -12.69 -6.69 11.40
N ASN A 186 -13.87 -7.06 11.92
CA ASN A 186 -14.70 -6.22 12.78
C ASN A 186 -14.49 -6.51 14.27
N TYR A 187 -13.51 -7.34 14.66
CA TYR A 187 -13.27 -7.67 16.06
C TYR A 187 -12.81 -6.42 16.84
N PRO A 188 -13.47 -6.09 17.97
CA PRO A 188 -13.14 -4.91 18.75
C PRO A 188 -11.77 -5.06 19.42
N LYS A 189 -10.99 -3.97 19.42
CA LYS A 189 -9.64 -3.93 20.00
C LYS A 189 -9.67 -3.74 21.51
N ASP A 190 -10.66 -2.99 22.01
CA ASP A 190 -10.80 -2.59 23.41
C ASP A 190 -12.26 -2.70 23.88
N LEU A 191 -12.48 -2.72 25.20
CA LEU A 191 -13.84 -2.75 25.77
C LEU A 191 -14.70 -1.57 25.30
N LYS A 192 -14.11 -0.37 25.18
CA LYS A 192 -14.82 0.80 24.64
C LYS A 192 -15.34 0.53 23.22
N SER A 193 -14.48 0.02 22.33
CA SER A 193 -14.86 -0.31 20.96
C SER A 193 -15.94 -1.40 20.91
N LEU A 194 -15.91 -2.37 21.82
CA LEU A 194 -16.93 -3.42 21.95
C LEU A 194 -18.31 -2.84 22.29
N PHE A 195 -18.38 -1.85 23.20
CA PHE A 195 -19.64 -1.18 23.56
C PHE A 195 -20.14 -0.20 22.50
N GLU A 196 -19.25 0.33 21.67
CA GLU A 196 -19.59 1.27 20.58
C GLU A 196 -20.04 0.56 19.28
N LEU A 197 -19.90 -0.77 19.19
CA LEU A 197 -20.34 -1.54 18.01
C LEU A 197 -21.83 -1.37 17.72
N ASP A 198 -22.14 -1.09 16.46
CA ASP A 198 -23.49 -1.04 15.93
C ASP A 198 -24.11 -2.43 15.76
N ALA A 199 -25.43 -2.48 15.58
CA ALA A 199 -26.16 -3.74 15.48
C ALA A 199 -25.76 -4.58 14.25
N GLU A 200 -25.36 -3.95 13.14
CA GLU A 200 -24.95 -4.68 11.93
C GLU A 200 -23.57 -5.32 12.11
N SER A 201 -22.61 -4.58 12.69
CA SER A 201 -21.29 -5.12 12.99
C SER A 201 -21.34 -6.28 13.98
N ILE A 202 -22.19 -6.21 15.01
CA ILE A 202 -22.37 -7.32 15.96
C ILE A 202 -22.96 -8.55 15.23
N LYS A 203 -23.95 -8.37 14.35
CA LYS A 203 -24.53 -9.46 13.55
C LYS A 203 -23.48 -10.12 12.66
N LYS A 204 -22.62 -9.33 11.99
CA LYS A 204 -21.51 -9.83 11.18
C LYS A 204 -20.52 -10.64 12.00
N ILE A 205 -20.09 -10.12 13.15
CA ILE A 205 -19.20 -10.83 14.07
C ILE A 205 -19.84 -12.15 14.53
N MET A 206 -21.12 -12.14 14.92
CA MET A 206 -21.82 -13.35 15.32
C MET A 206 -21.86 -14.40 14.21
N GLN A 207 -22.05 -13.98 12.96
CA GLN A 207 -22.00 -14.87 11.80
C GLN A 207 -20.59 -15.43 11.55
N ASP A 208 -19.58 -14.58 11.60
CA ASP A 208 -18.17 -14.94 11.40
C ASP A 208 -17.70 -16.00 12.43
N TYR A 209 -18.11 -15.87 13.69
CA TYR A 209 -17.76 -16.80 14.76
C TYR A 209 -18.74 -17.99 14.91
N GLY A 210 -19.75 -18.11 14.05
CA GLY A 210 -20.72 -19.21 14.08
C GLY A 210 -21.59 -19.25 15.34
N LEU A 211 -21.89 -18.08 15.92
CA LEU A 211 -22.77 -17.97 17.08
C LEU A 211 -24.25 -18.18 16.70
N PRO A 212 -25.12 -18.61 17.63
CA PRO A 212 -26.56 -18.81 17.37
C PRO A 212 -27.23 -17.56 16.77
N GLU A 213 -28.26 -17.76 15.95
CA GLU A 213 -28.87 -16.71 15.12
C GLU A 213 -29.11 -15.40 15.88
N PRO A 214 -28.62 -14.26 15.34
CA PRO A 214 -28.71 -12.99 16.01
C PRO A 214 -30.17 -12.56 16.13
N THR A 215 -30.55 -12.12 17.33
CA THR A 215 -31.87 -11.56 17.61
C THR A 215 -31.96 -10.11 17.07
N ASP A 216 -33.16 -9.53 17.07
CA ASP A 216 -33.33 -8.11 16.70
C ASP A 216 -32.84 -7.14 17.78
N SER A 217 -32.71 -7.57 19.04
CA SER A 217 -32.15 -6.74 20.12
C SER A 217 -30.62 -6.70 20.04
N ARG A 218 -30.07 -5.49 19.82
CA ARG A 218 -28.63 -5.21 19.86
C ARG A 218 -28.01 -5.64 21.19
N ASP A 219 -28.66 -5.30 22.29
CA ASP A 219 -28.13 -5.54 23.64
C ASP A 219 -28.08 -7.05 23.93
N HIS A 220 -29.05 -7.82 23.44
CA HIS A 220 -29.03 -9.28 23.53
C HIS A 220 -27.85 -9.89 22.77
N ASN A 221 -27.64 -9.45 21.52
CA ASN A 221 -26.52 -9.91 20.69
C ASN A 221 -25.16 -9.49 21.27
N LEU A 222 -25.06 -8.27 21.80
CA LEU A 222 -23.85 -7.78 22.44
C LEU A 222 -23.54 -8.55 23.73
N ASN A 223 -24.56 -8.84 24.55
CA ASN A 223 -24.41 -9.69 25.73
C ASN A 223 -23.93 -11.10 25.36
N ARG A 224 -24.43 -11.65 24.25
CA ARG A 224 -23.99 -12.96 23.76
C ARG A 224 -22.55 -12.93 23.27
N LEU A 225 -22.16 -11.88 22.55
CA LEU A 225 -20.79 -11.65 22.11
C LEU A 225 -19.84 -11.45 23.30
N MET A 226 -20.25 -10.67 24.31
CA MET A 226 -19.48 -10.49 25.55
C MET A 226 -19.29 -11.83 26.29
N GLN A 227 -20.34 -12.64 26.39
CA GLN A 227 -20.27 -13.98 26.97
C GLN A 227 -19.32 -14.89 26.19
N PHE A 228 -19.37 -14.84 24.85
CA PHE A 228 -18.46 -15.59 23.98
C PHE A 228 -17.00 -15.17 24.17
N CYS A 229 -16.74 -13.87 24.23
CA CYS A 229 -15.42 -13.30 24.49
C CYS A 229 -14.92 -13.53 25.93
N GLY A 230 -15.74 -14.07 26.84
CA GLY A 230 -15.39 -14.32 28.24
C GLY A 230 -15.49 -13.09 29.15
N VAL A 231 -16.07 -12.01 28.66
CA VAL A 231 -16.26 -10.75 29.38
C VAL A 231 -17.43 -10.91 30.36
N ARG A 232 -17.20 -10.60 31.65
CA ARG A 232 -18.20 -10.80 32.72
C ARG A 232 -19.26 -9.69 32.81
N TYR A 233 -19.36 -8.82 31.82
CA TYR A 233 -20.35 -7.75 31.79
C TYR A 233 -21.65 -8.23 31.17
N GLN A 234 -22.76 -7.90 31.81
CA GLN A 234 -24.09 -8.05 31.25
C GLN A 234 -24.73 -6.67 31.20
N LEU A 235 -25.05 -6.20 29.99
CA LEU A 235 -25.91 -5.05 29.79
C LEU A 235 -27.31 -5.46 30.23
N VAL A 236 -27.79 -4.84 31.31
CA VAL A 236 -29.19 -4.95 31.73
C VAL A 236 -30.00 -4.02 30.84
N GLU A 237 -30.91 -4.60 30.05
CA GLU A 237 -31.90 -3.86 29.26
C GLU A 237 -32.69 -2.97 30.23
N ARG A 238 -32.46 -1.65 30.19
CA ARG A 238 -33.31 -0.71 30.95
C ARG A 238 -34.63 -0.59 30.20
N HIS A 239 -35.61 -1.36 30.63
CA HIS A 239 -36.99 -1.19 30.20
C HIS A 239 -37.46 0.24 30.53
N PRO A 240 -37.91 1.05 29.56
CA PRO A 240 -38.45 2.37 29.85
C PRO A 240 -39.94 2.25 30.23
N SER A 241 -40.23 2.13 31.54
CA SER A 241 -41.54 2.39 32.18
C SER A 241 -41.36 2.25 33.71
N ASP A 242 -41.55 3.24 34.57
CA ASP A 242 -42.68 4.17 34.69
C ASP A 242 -42.29 5.58 35.19
N PRO A 243 -42.84 6.65 34.60
CA PRO A 243 -42.96 7.95 35.24
C PRO A 243 -44.37 8.12 35.85
N ALA A 244 -44.62 7.60 37.06
CA ALA A 244 -45.70 8.09 37.92
C ALA A 244 -45.69 7.42 39.30
N SER A 245 -45.18 8.12 40.30
CA SER A 245 -45.75 8.12 41.66
C SER A 245 -45.16 9.30 42.42
N SER A 246 -45.62 10.49 42.04
CA SER A 246 -45.78 11.59 42.99
C SER A 246 -47.14 11.39 43.66
N MET A 247 -47.13 11.01 44.94
CA MET A 247 -48.10 11.44 45.95
C MET A 247 -47.40 11.41 47.31
#